data_AF-A0A7X3WXC1-F1
#
_entry.id   AF-A0A7X3WXC1-F1
#
_cell.length_a   1.000
_cell.length_b   1.000
_cell.length_c   1.000
_cell.angle_alpha   90.00
_cell.angle_beta   90.00
_cell.angle_gamma   90.00
#
_symmetry.space_group_name_H-M   'P 1'
#
loop_
_entity.id
_entity.type
_entity.pdbx_description
1 polymer ?
#
loop_
_entity_poly.entity_id
_entity_poly.type
_entity_poly.pdbx_seq_one_letter_code
_entity_poly.pdbx_strand_id
1 'polypeptide(L)'
;MSVSVMAHIADAEEPIAGPWLWMIAPTDAGVGGQASTDVDSLDEESKGKVTEEMVAKNGAKEGDEVGDYEWTPGELPANGDINVCVVNIKMTKVADFNDVTSYALLIIESSKKQSGVTMGTSSDDSLKVWLNGEEVHRMAVNRGRGGLPANINGYQDRFEVDLKKGANLLMVKVSERGGGWGQYVGIDADFEHHIDFDGFQPVEPAGKLATQWAQIKNAH
;
A
#
# COMPACT_ATOMS: atom_id res chain seq x y z
N MET A 1 1.65 -1.95 25.76
CA MET A 1 0.27 -2.25 25.36
C MET A 1 0.33 -3.49 24.49
N SER A 2 -0.56 -4.45 24.69
CA SER A 2 -0.57 -5.68 23.88
C SER A 2 -1.20 -5.35 22.53
N VAL A 3 -0.41 -5.33 21.46
CA VAL A 3 -0.95 -5.26 20.09
C VAL A 3 -1.62 -6.60 19.84
N SER A 4 -2.95 -6.58 19.68
CA SER A 4 -3.71 -7.74 19.27
C SER A 4 -3.46 -7.93 17.79
N VAL A 5 -2.65 -8.93 17.41
CA VAL A 5 -2.49 -9.32 16.00
C VAL A 5 -3.82 -9.93 15.57
N MET A 6 -4.68 -9.12 14.93
CA MET A 6 -5.84 -9.64 14.23
C MET A 6 -5.36 -10.19 12.89
N ALA A 7 -5.08 -11.49 12.84
CA ALA A 7 -4.95 -12.19 11.57
C ALA A 7 -6.35 -12.27 10.93
N HIS A 8 -6.48 -11.75 9.71
CA HIS A 8 -7.67 -11.99 8.89
C HIS A 8 -7.29 -12.97 7.79
N ILE A 9 -8.06 -14.06 7.70
CA ILE A 9 -8.04 -14.96 6.56
C ILE A 9 -8.96 -14.29 5.54
N ALA A 10 -8.37 -13.64 4.53
CA ALA A 10 -9.14 -13.20 3.38
C ALA A 10 -9.43 -14.43 2.52
N ASP A 11 -10.69 -14.71 2.23
CA ASP A 11 -11.04 -15.63 1.15
C ASP A 11 -10.61 -14.97 -0.17
N ALA A 12 -9.96 -15.73 -1.05
CA ALA A 12 -9.41 -15.28 -2.33
C ALA A 12 -10.40 -14.53 -3.27
N GLU A 13 -11.68 -14.48 -2.91
CA GLU A 13 -12.75 -13.85 -3.66
C GLU A 13 -13.05 -12.40 -3.22
N GLU A 14 -12.75 -12.00 -1.97
CA GLU A 14 -13.12 -10.69 -1.43
C GLU A 14 -11.97 -9.66 -1.49
N PRO A 15 -12.27 -8.35 -1.69
CA PRO A 15 -11.26 -7.32 -1.53
C PRO A 15 -10.68 -7.28 -0.11
N ILE A 16 -9.37 -7.03 -0.03
CA ILE A 16 -8.66 -6.84 1.24
C ILE A 16 -9.13 -5.52 1.86
N ALA A 17 -10.08 -5.60 2.79
CA ALA A 17 -10.63 -4.43 3.48
C ALA A 17 -9.64 -3.80 4.47
N GLY A 18 -8.71 -4.60 5.00
CA GLY A 18 -7.71 -4.16 5.96
C GLY A 18 -7.57 -5.11 7.16
N PRO A 19 -6.91 -4.68 8.24
CA PRO A 19 -6.38 -3.32 8.41
C PRO A 19 -5.26 -2.99 7.42
N TRP A 20 -5.16 -1.71 7.07
CA TRP A 20 -4.06 -1.11 6.32
C TRP A 20 -3.38 -0.04 7.16
N LEU A 21 -2.10 0.22 6.91
CA LEU A 21 -1.41 1.40 7.43
C LEU A 21 -1.44 2.49 6.35
N TRP A 22 -2.17 3.57 6.62
CA TRP A 22 -2.46 4.62 5.66
C TRP A 22 -1.52 5.81 5.79
N MET A 23 -1.31 6.52 4.68
CA MET A 23 -0.71 7.85 4.61
C MET A 23 -1.41 8.65 3.52
N ILE A 24 -1.43 9.98 3.65
CA ILE A 24 -1.77 10.89 2.56
C ILE A 24 -0.67 11.91 2.33
N ALA A 25 -0.50 12.32 1.08
CA ALA A 25 0.41 13.36 0.65
C ALA A 25 -0.34 14.29 -0.33
N PRO A 26 -0.67 15.52 0.07
CA PRO A 26 -1.28 16.51 -0.81
C PRO A 26 -0.41 16.76 -2.04
N THR A 27 -1.05 17.13 -3.14
CA THR A 27 -0.38 17.57 -4.37
C THR A 27 -0.67 19.05 -4.59
N ASP A 28 0.05 19.67 -5.52
CA ASP A 28 -0.30 21.00 -5.99
C ASP A 28 -1.73 21.01 -6.56
N ALA A 29 -2.46 22.10 -6.31
CA ALA A 29 -3.82 22.28 -6.82
C ALA A 29 -3.82 22.14 -8.34
N GLY A 30 -4.57 21.17 -8.87
CA GLY A 30 -4.55 20.90 -10.30
C GLY A 30 -3.87 19.59 -10.71
N VAL A 31 -3.06 19.00 -9.83
CA VAL A 31 -2.00 18.04 -10.19
C VAL A 31 -2.32 16.61 -9.72
N GLY A 32 -3.42 16.41 -9.00
CA GLY A 32 -3.88 15.08 -8.59
C GLY A 32 -4.21 14.12 -9.74
N GLY A 33 -4.59 12.89 -9.39
CA GLY A 33 -4.99 11.87 -10.37
C GLY A 33 -3.82 11.35 -11.21
N GLN A 34 -4.03 11.23 -12.52
CA GLN A 34 -3.07 10.72 -13.49
C GLN A 34 -1.77 11.54 -13.55
N ALA A 35 -1.83 12.84 -13.22
CA ALA A 35 -0.68 13.73 -13.31
C ALA A 35 0.32 13.49 -12.17
N SER A 36 -0.15 12.98 -11.04
CA SER A 36 0.62 12.65 -9.84
C SER A 36 0.89 11.15 -9.69
N THR A 37 0.44 10.27 -10.59
CA THR A 37 0.71 8.82 -10.51
C THR A 37 2.20 8.51 -10.46
N ASP A 38 3.00 9.23 -11.25
CA ASP A 38 4.46 9.04 -11.35
C ASP A 38 5.27 10.04 -10.51
N VAL A 39 4.59 10.92 -9.78
CA VAL A 39 5.22 11.86 -8.84
C VAL A 39 5.42 11.16 -7.50
N ASP A 40 6.63 11.18 -6.95
CA ASP A 40 6.89 10.69 -5.60
C ASP A 40 6.30 11.68 -4.57
N SER A 41 5.01 11.53 -4.26
CA SER A 41 4.33 12.49 -3.38
C SER A 41 4.86 12.41 -1.94
N LEU A 42 5.46 11.29 -1.52
CA LEU A 42 6.13 11.21 -0.22
C LEU A 42 7.40 12.07 -0.21
N ASP A 43 8.18 12.06 -1.29
CA ASP A 43 9.37 12.90 -1.46
C ASP A 43 9.02 14.39 -1.45
N GLU A 44 8.01 14.78 -2.23
CA GLU A 44 7.57 16.17 -2.32
C GLU A 44 7.08 16.71 -0.97
N GLU A 45 6.18 15.96 -0.30
CA GLU A 45 5.60 16.35 0.98
C GLU A 45 6.65 16.36 2.10
N SER A 46 7.56 15.37 2.11
CA SER A 46 8.62 15.28 3.13
C SER A 46 9.85 16.15 2.85
N LYS A 47 9.93 16.78 1.66
CA LYS A 47 11.08 17.53 1.15
C LYS A 47 12.35 16.67 1.08
N GLY A 48 12.23 15.48 0.51
CA GLY A 48 13.34 14.56 0.25
C GLY A 48 13.76 13.68 1.42
N LYS A 49 12.95 13.57 2.48
CA LYS A 49 13.29 12.75 3.66
C LYS A 49 12.79 11.32 3.55
N VAL A 50 11.65 11.12 2.89
CA VAL A 50 10.97 9.83 2.70
C VAL A 50 10.57 9.76 1.24
N THR A 51 10.82 8.63 0.59
CA THR A 51 10.44 8.39 -0.81
C THR A 51 9.52 7.19 -0.93
N GLU A 52 8.77 7.10 -2.01
CA GLU A 52 8.02 5.89 -2.39
C GLU A 52 8.93 4.66 -2.41
N GLU A 53 10.15 4.79 -2.95
CA GLU A 53 11.11 3.68 -3.01
C GLU A 53 11.52 3.21 -1.60
N MET A 54 11.78 4.14 -0.68
CA MET A 54 12.13 3.81 0.70
C MET A 54 10.99 3.06 1.39
N VAL A 55 9.76 3.53 1.25
CA VAL A 55 8.59 2.92 1.90
C VAL A 55 8.25 1.58 1.24
N ALA A 56 8.27 1.49 -0.09
CA ALA A 56 8.00 0.24 -0.82
C ALA A 56 8.97 -0.87 -0.43
N LYS A 57 10.22 -0.54 -0.10
CA LYS A 57 11.26 -1.51 0.30
C LYS A 57 11.22 -1.84 1.78
N ASN A 58 10.97 -0.87 2.65
CA ASN A 58 11.21 -1.01 4.09
C ASN A 58 9.94 -0.97 4.93
N GLY A 59 8.80 -0.62 4.34
CA GLY A 59 7.56 -0.33 5.06
C GLY A 59 7.63 1.03 5.76
N ALA A 60 6.65 1.25 6.66
CA ALA A 60 6.58 2.38 7.57
C ALA A 60 6.03 1.90 8.92
N LYS A 61 6.09 2.73 9.95
CA LYS A 61 5.51 2.44 11.27
C LYS A 61 4.39 3.41 11.60
N GLU A 62 3.43 2.94 12.39
CA GLU A 62 2.40 3.81 12.96
C GLU A 62 3.04 5.01 13.68
N GLY A 63 2.57 6.21 13.37
CA GLY A 63 3.09 7.47 13.91
C GLY A 63 4.33 8.02 13.21
N ASP A 64 4.93 7.32 12.23
CA ASP A 64 5.96 7.92 11.40
C ASP A 64 5.37 9.09 10.59
N GLU A 65 6.06 10.22 10.53
CA GLU A 65 5.55 11.45 9.91
C GLU A 65 6.03 11.62 8.46
N VAL A 66 5.13 12.12 7.60
CA VAL A 66 5.42 12.63 6.26
C VAL A 66 4.71 13.98 6.13
N GLY A 67 5.48 15.07 6.13
CA GLY A 67 4.93 16.43 6.17
C GLY A 67 4.12 16.66 7.44
N ASP A 68 2.86 17.08 7.27
CA ASP A 68 1.92 17.34 8.37
C ASP A 68 1.07 16.10 8.76
N TYR A 69 1.34 14.92 8.17
CA TYR A 69 0.56 13.70 8.36
C TYR A 69 1.40 12.58 8.98
N GLU A 70 0.73 11.63 9.65
CA GLU A 70 1.36 10.47 10.28
C GLU A 70 0.74 9.15 9.79
N TRP A 71 1.55 8.11 9.66
CA TRP A 71 1.10 6.79 9.22
C TRP A 71 0.11 6.24 10.25
N THR A 72 -1.13 5.98 9.82
CA THR A 72 -2.25 5.67 10.74
C THR A 72 -2.97 4.38 10.32
N PRO A 73 -3.19 3.43 11.25
CA PRO A 73 -3.99 2.24 10.99
C PRO A 73 -5.45 2.57 10.64
N GLY A 74 -6.00 1.87 9.66
CA GLY A 74 -7.39 2.04 9.24
C GLY A 74 -7.92 0.91 8.40
N GLU A 75 -9.24 0.72 8.44
CA GLU A 75 -9.95 -0.19 7.55
C GLU A 75 -10.61 0.62 6.42
N LEU A 76 -10.52 0.09 5.21
CA LEU A 76 -11.23 0.63 4.07
C LEU A 76 -12.71 0.20 4.18
N PRO A 77 -13.68 1.11 4.10
CA PRO A 77 -15.08 0.72 4.06
C PRO A 77 -15.36 -0.23 2.88
N ALA A 78 -16.35 -1.12 3.00
CA ALA A 78 -16.65 -2.13 1.97
C ALA A 78 -16.96 -1.54 0.58
N ASN A 79 -17.40 -0.28 0.52
CA ASN A 79 -17.62 0.41 -0.75
C ASN A 79 -16.32 0.95 -1.39
N GLY A 80 -15.15 0.76 -0.77
CA GLY A 80 -13.83 1.16 -1.26
C GLY A 80 -13.49 2.64 -1.09
N ASP A 81 -14.30 3.41 -0.38
CA ASP A 81 -14.24 4.87 -0.32
C ASP A 81 -13.07 5.38 0.56
N ILE A 82 -12.06 5.98 -0.08
CA ILE A 82 -10.89 6.51 0.63
C ILE A 82 -11.22 7.83 1.35
N ASN A 83 -12.08 8.70 0.82
CA ASN A 83 -12.53 9.92 1.52
C ASN A 83 -13.06 9.57 2.91
N VAL A 84 -13.94 8.58 2.98
CA VAL A 84 -14.49 8.11 4.26
C VAL A 84 -13.40 7.51 5.16
N CYS A 85 -12.48 6.72 4.60
CA CYS A 85 -11.38 6.13 5.36
C CYS A 85 -10.50 7.20 6.02
N VAL A 86 -9.97 8.15 5.24
CA VAL A 86 -9.01 9.16 5.74
C VAL A 86 -9.65 10.16 6.72
N VAL A 87 -10.96 10.37 6.63
CA VAL A 87 -11.73 11.14 7.63
C VAL A 87 -11.93 10.33 8.91
N ASN A 88 -12.29 9.05 8.80
CA ASN A 88 -12.53 8.18 9.98
C ASN A 88 -11.28 8.01 10.84
N ILE A 89 -10.11 7.87 10.20
CA ILE A 89 -8.81 7.80 10.88
C ILE A 89 -8.23 9.18 11.22
N LYS A 90 -8.98 10.26 10.97
CA LYS A 90 -8.68 11.65 11.35
C LYS A 90 -7.44 12.26 10.69
N MET A 91 -6.97 11.72 9.57
CA MET A 91 -5.93 12.36 8.76
C MET A 91 -6.40 13.71 8.21
N THR A 92 -7.68 13.82 7.87
CA THR A 92 -8.28 15.09 7.43
C THR A 92 -9.69 15.25 7.99
N LYS A 93 -10.16 16.51 8.02
CA LYS A 93 -11.56 16.86 8.30
C LYS A 93 -12.33 17.19 7.01
N VAL A 94 -11.65 17.18 5.86
CA VAL A 94 -12.23 17.48 4.56
C VAL A 94 -12.85 16.21 4.01
N ALA A 95 -14.17 16.21 3.83
CA ALA A 95 -14.91 15.04 3.37
C ALA A 95 -14.74 14.73 1.87
N ASP A 96 -14.34 15.73 1.09
CA ASP A 96 -14.03 15.65 -0.33
C ASP A 96 -12.63 16.22 -0.53
N PHE A 97 -11.61 15.43 -0.15
CA PHE A 97 -10.23 15.91 -0.16
C PHE A 97 -9.62 15.65 -1.55
N ASN A 98 -9.52 16.73 -2.33
CA ASN A 98 -9.08 16.69 -3.72
C ASN A 98 -7.58 17.00 -3.84
N ASP A 99 -6.99 16.65 -4.99
CA ASP A 99 -5.57 16.87 -5.29
C ASP A 99 -4.66 16.26 -4.22
N VAL A 100 -4.86 14.97 -3.93
CA VAL A 100 -4.16 14.25 -2.87
C VAL A 100 -3.82 12.83 -3.31
N THR A 101 -2.67 12.35 -2.87
CA THR A 101 -2.26 10.95 -3.00
C THR A 101 -2.45 10.23 -1.67
N SER A 102 -3.02 9.03 -1.70
CA SER A 102 -3.00 8.10 -0.57
C SER A 102 -2.01 6.96 -0.81
N TYR A 103 -1.48 6.44 0.28
CA TYR A 103 -0.70 5.21 0.33
C TYR A 103 -1.31 4.27 1.37
N ALA A 104 -1.41 3.00 1.04
CA ALA A 104 -1.86 1.93 1.93
C ALA A 104 -0.81 0.82 1.95
N LEU A 105 -0.36 0.46 3.16
CA LEU A 105 0.60 -0.63 3.39
C LEU A 105 -0.05 -1.79 4.13
N LEU A 106 0.35 -3.00 3.78
CA LEU A 106 0.17 -4.19 4.61
C LEU A 106 1.25 -5.24 4.28
N ILE A 107 1.34 -6.24 5.13
CA ILE A 107 2.10 -7.45 4.89
C ILE A 107 1.15 -8.56 4.45
N ILE A 108 1.46 -9.19 3.32
CA ILE A 108 0.90 -10.48 2.89
C ILE A 108 1.85 -11.58 3.40
N GLU A 109 1.43 -12.32 4.40
CA GLU A 109 2.15 -13.46 4.95
C GLU A 109 1.74 -14.73 4.19
N SER A 110 2.70 -15.34 3.50
CA SER A 110 2.46 -16.56 2.74
C SER A 110 3.21 -17.76 3.32
N SER A 111 2.47 -18.83 3.66
CA SER A 111 3.06 -20.04 4.25
C SER A 111 3.99 -20.81 3.31
N LYS A 112 3.92 -20.53 2.00
CA LYS A 112 4.69 -21.17 0.93
C LYS A 112 5.02 -20.16 -0.18
N LYS A 113 6.02 -20.45 -1.02
CA LYS A 113 6.22 -19.69 -2.26
C LYS A 113 5.05 -19.98 -3.22
N GLN A 114 4.47 -18.95 -3.81
CA GLN A 114 3.39 -19.06 -4.81
C GLN A 114 3.75 -18.17 -5.99
N SER A 115 3.84 -18.72 -7.20
CA SER A 115 4.23 -17.98 -8.40
C SER A 115 3.07 -17.85 -9.36
N GLY A 116 2.99 -16.70 -10.06
CA GLY A 116 1.95 -16.42 -11.04
C GLY A 116 0.54 -16.34 -10.44
N VAL A 117 0.41 -15.90 -9.19
CA VAL A 117 -0.92 -15.67 -8.59
C VAL A 117 -1.49 -14.37 -9.14
N THR A 118 -2.81 -14.32 -9.35
CA THR A 118 -3.45 -13.13 -9.91
C THR A 118 -3.71 -12.11 -8.81
N MET A 119 -3.17 -10.91 -8.95
CA MET A 119 -3.58 -9.74 -8.18
C MET A 119 -4.59 -8.92 -8.99
N GLY A 120 -5.64 -8.45 -8.32
CA GLY A 120 -6.67 -7.59 -8.90
C GLY A 120 -6.66 -6.22 -8.23
N THR A 121 -6.77 -5.16 -9.03
CA THR A 121 -6.89 -3.79 -8.53
C THR A 121 -7.95 -2.99 -9.27
N SER A 122 -8.60 -2.09 -8.54
CA SER A 122 -9.48 -1.05 -9.08
C SER A 122 -9.17 0.27 -8.39
N SER A 123 -9.26 1.39 -9.09
CA SER A 123 -8.89 2.70 -8.53
C SER A 123 -9.79 3.83 -9.00
N ASP A 124 -9.86 4.85 -8.17
CA ASP A 124 -10.40 6.16 -8.45
C ASP A 124 -9.51 7.17 -7.74
N ASP A 125 -8.79 8.07 -8.42
CA ASP A 125 -8.59 8.09 -9.88
C ASP A 125 -7.55 7.03 -10.34
N SER A 126 -6.27 7.32 -10.11
CA SER A 126 -5.13 6.58 -10.66
C SER A 126 -4.46 5.69 -9.62
N LEU A 127 -3.67 4.70 -10.04
CA LEU A 127 -3.06 3.75 -9.10
C LEU A 127 -1.65 3.30 -9.50
N LYS A 128 -0.85 3.01 -8.49
CA LYS A 128 0.46 2.37 -8.62
C LYS A 128 0.67 1.38 -7.47
N VAL A 129 1.22 0.21 -7.77
CA VAL A 129 1.34 -0.91 -6.82
C VAL A 129 2.77 -1.40 -6.78
N TRP A 130 3.27 -1.61 -5.56
CA TRP A 130 4.55 -2.24 -5.30
C TRP A 130 4.38 -3.48 -4.46
N LEU A 131 5.16 -4.51 -4.78
CA LEU A 131 5.29 -5.71 -3.98
C LEU A 131 6.78 -5.94 -3.71
N ASN A 132 7.16 -6.04 -2.44
CA ASN A 132 8.55 -6.22 -2.01
C ASN A 132 9.52 -5.16 -2.58
N GLY A 133 9.08 -3.92 -2.74
CA GLY A 133 9.88 -2.82 -3.28
C GLY A 133 9.95 -2.75 -4.81
N GLU A 134 9.33 -3.69 -5.52
CA GLU A 134 9.25 -3.67 -6.98
C GLU A 134 7.88 -3.15 -7.43
N GLU A 135 7.86 -2.21 -8.39
CA GLU A 135 6.63 -1.78 -9.04
C GLU A 135 6.08 -2.93 -9.88
N VAL A 136 4.92 -3.47 -9.50
CA VAL A 136 4.28 -4.62 -10.16
C VAL A 136 3.12 -4.22 -11.05
N HIS A 137 2.52 -3.05 -10.82
CA HIS A 137 1.43 -2.54 -11.65
C HIS A 137 1.31 -1.02 -11.56
N ARG A 138 0.82 -0.43 -12.65
CA ARG A 138 0.62 1.02 -12.79
C ARG A 138 -0.54 1.31 -13.73
N MET A 139 -1.43 2.17 -13.28
CA MET A 139 -2.57 2.69 -14.05
C MET A 139 -2.67 4.22 -13.87
N ALA A 140 -1.96 4.97 -14.73
CA ALA A 140 -1.94 6.43 -14.73
C ALA A 140 -3.08 7.01 -15.58
N VAL A 141 -4.32 6.80 -15.15
CA VAL A 141 -5.53 7.25 -15.84
C VAL A 141 -6.53 7.76 -14.80
N ASN A 142 -7.17 8.89 -15.05
CA ASN A 142 -8.34 9.33 -14.29
C ASN A 142 -9.54 8.46 -14.66
N ARG A 143 -10.07 7.71 -13.71
CA ARG A 143 -11.15 6.74 -13.91
C ARG A 143 -11.90 6.55 -12.61
N GLY A 144 -13.16 6.14 -12.69
CA GLY A 144 -13.88 5.68 -11.49
C GLY A 144 -13.46 4.29 -11.04
N ARG A 145 -13.56 3.98 -9.74
CA ARG A 145 -13.20 2.67 -9.14
C ARG A 145 -14.05 1.50 -9.67
N GLY A 146 -15.23 1.78 -10.21
CA GLY A 146 -16.19 0.75 -10.58
C GLY A 146 -16.90 0.14 -9.38
N GLY A 147 -17.58 -0.99 -9.60
CA GLY A 147 -18.33 -1.69 -8.57
C GLY A 147 -17.45 -2.60 -7.69
N LEU A 148 -17.97 -2.99 -6.54
CA LEU A 148 -17.35 -3.98 -5.66
C LEU A 148 -17.06 -5.28 -6.42
N PRO A 149 -15.80 -5.74 -6.51
CA PRO A 149 -15.47 -7.02 -7.15
C PRO A 149 -16.12 -8.18 -6.40
N ALA A 150 -16.79 -9.07 -7.14
CA ALA A 150 -17.40 -10.29 -6.58
C ALA A 150 -16.43 -11.48 -6.53
N ASN A 151 -15.32 -11.39 -7.26
CA ASN A 151 -14.19 -12.32 -7.26
C ASN A 151 -13.03 -11.66 -8.03
N ILE A 152 -11.91 -12.37 -8.20
CA ILE A 152 -10.72 -11.86 -8.89
C ILE A 152 -11.02 -11.32 -10.31
N ASN A 153 -12.04 -11.81 -11.02
CA ASN A 153 -12.41 -11.32 -12.36
C ASN A 153 -13.18 -9.99 -12.36
N GLY A 154 -13.65 -9.55 -11.20
CA GLY A 154 -14.42 -8.31 -11.04
C GLY A 154 -13.56 -7.03 -10.97
N TYR A 155 -12.24 -7.18 -10.80
CA TYR A 155 -11.30 -6.05 -10.75
C TYR A 155 -11.10 -5.43 -12.13
N GLN A 156 -10.85 -4.12 -12.16
CA GLN A 156 -10.60 -3.39 -13.41
C GLN A 156 -9.29 -3.81 -14.07
N ASP A 157 -8.25 -3.97 -13.25
CA ASP A 157 -6.95 -4.46 -13.67
C ASP A 157 -6.66 -5.81 -13.01
N ARG A 158 -5.98 -6.68 -13.74
CA ARG A 158 -5.46 -7.96 -13.25
C ARG A 158 -4.07 -8.19 -13.80
N PHE A 159 -3.18 -8.65 -12.96
CA PHE A 159 -1.79 -8.93 -13.30
C PHE A 159 -1.25 -10.06 -12.42
N GLU A 160 -0.23 -10.75 -12.91
CA GLU A 160 0.40 -11.85 -12.18
C GLU A 160 1.53 -11.32 -11.29
N VAL A 161 1.61 -11.85 -10.07
CA VAL A 161 2.70 -11.58 -9.13
C VAL A 161 3.22 -12.88 -8.50
N ASP A 162 4.42 -12.80 -7.93
CA ASP A 162 5.03 -13.89 -7.17
C ASP A 162 5.05 -13.53 -5.68
N LEU A 163 4.45 -14.39 -4.85
CA LEU A 163 4.58 -14.34 -3.39
C LEU A 163 5.76 -15.22 -2.96
N LYS A 164 6.69 -14.64 -2.19
CA LYS A 164 7.70 -15.43 -1.49
C LYS A 164 7.07 -16.08 -0.25
N LYS A 165 7.67 -17.17 0.23
CA LYS A 165 7.34 -17.70 1.56
C LYS A 165 7.73 -16.65 2.62
N GLY A 166 6.84 -16.37 3.56
CA GLY A 166 7.01 -15.34 4.57
C GLY A 166 6.29 -14.04 4.22
N ALA A 167 6.75 -12.95 4.84
CA ALA A 167 6.17 -11.61 4.75
C ALA A 167 6.46 -10.91 3.42
N ASN A 168 5.44 -10.58 2.64
CA ASN A 168 5.53 -9.78 1.41
C ASN A 168 4.93 -8.39 1.65
N LEU A 169 5.73 -7.34 1.52
CA LEU A 169 5.24 -5.97 1.70
C LEU A 169 4.49 -5.51 0.45
N LEU A 170 3.22 -5.18 0.62
CA LEU A 170 2.39 -4.56 -0.39
C LEU A 170 2.26 -3.07 -0.08
N MET A 171 2.55 -2.24 -1.07
CA MET A 171 2.23 -0.82 -1.05
C MET A 171 1.32 -0.49 -2.23
N VAL A 172 0.22 0.20 -1.94
CA VAL A 172 -0.71 0.68 -2.96
C VAL A 172 -0.83 2.18 -2.85
N LYS A 173 -0.55 2.86 -3.95
CA LYS A 173 -0.79 4.28 -4.14
C LYS A 173 -2.08 4.46 -4.92
N VAL A 174 -2.93 5.37 -4.45
CA VAL A 174 -4.03 5.94 -5.24
C VAL A 174 -3.89 7.44 -5.24
N SER A 175 -3.89 8.06 -6.41
CA SER A 175 -3.83 9.51 -6.52
C SER A 175 -5.12 10.06 -7.10
N GLU A 176 -5.65 11.09 -6.46
CA GLU A 176 -6.98 11.64 -6.65
C GLU A 176 -6.95 13.04 -7.23
N ARG A 177 -7.76 13.31 -8.26
CA ARG A 177 -7.88 14.65 -8.86
C ARG A 177 -9.03 15.45 -8.24
N GLY A 178 -10.21 14.85 -8.10
CA GLY A 178 -11.28 15.44 -7.33
C GLY A 178 -12.63 14.72 -7.39
N GLY A 179 -13.33 14.72 -6.26
CA GLY A 179 -14.58 14.03 -6.04
C GLY A 179 -14.43 12.77 -5.17
N GLY A 180 -15.27 11.78 -5.47
CA GLY A 180 -15.22 10.48 -4.78
C GLY A 180 -14.04 9.66 -5.30
N TRP A 181 -13.34 8.98 -4.40
CA TRP A 181 -12.13 8.25 -4.77
C TRP A 181 -11.94 6.97 -3.95
N GLY A 182 -11.04 6.12 -4.39
CA GLY A 182 -10.56 5.01 -3.58
C GLY A 182 -10.21 3.74 -4.34
N GLN A 183 -10.20 2.61 -3.64
CA GLN A 183 -9.60 1.38 -4.17
C GLN A 183 -10.35 0.09 -3.88
N TYR A 184 -10.05 -0.91 -4.68
CA TYR A 184 -10.18 -2.33 -4.33
C TYR A 184 -8.87 -3.03 -4.67
N VAL A 185 -8.42 -3.90 -3.77
CA VAL A 185 -7.21 -4.72 -3.95
C VAL A 185 -7.52 -6.13 -3.47
N GLY A 186 -7.15 -7.14 -4.25
CA GLY A 186 -7.29 -8.55 -3.87
C GLY A 186 -6.28 -9.42 -4.58
N ILE A 187 -6.11 -10.64 -4.09
CA ILE A 187 -5.17 -11.61 -4.65
C ILE A 187 -5.74 -13.02 -4.56
N ASP A 188 -5.70 -13.74 -5.67
CA ASP A 188 -6.15 -15.13 -5.76
C ASP A 188 -5.01 -16.06 -5.33
N ALA A 189 -4.82 -16.18 -4.01
CA ALA A 189 -3.75 -16.94 -3.37
C ALA A 189 -4.11 -17.35 -1.93
N ASP A 190 -3.37 -18.31 -1.36
CA ASP A 190 -3.45 -18.63 0.07
C ASP A 190 -2.54 -17.69 0.87
N PHE A 191 -3.09 -16.81 1.71
CA PHE A 191 -2.30 -15.90 2.56
C PHE A 191 -3.06 -15.46 3.83
N GLU A 192 -2.30 -14.90 4.76
CA GLU A 192 -2.83 -14.05 5.84
C GLU A 192 -2.30 -12.63 5.63
N HIS A 193 -2.98 -11.61 6.14
CA HIS A 193 -2.46 -10.24 6.11
C HIS A 193 -2.48 -9.56 7.47
N HIS A 194 -1.54 -8.63 7.67
CA HIS A 194 -1.42 -7.82 8.88
C HIS A 194 -0.67 -6.51 8.62
N ILE A 195 -0.74 -5.59 9.59
CA ILE A 195 0.03 -4.33 9.61
C ILE A 195 1.12 -4.33 10.68
N ASP A 196 1.50 -5.52 11.16
CA ASP A 196 2.70 -5.67 11.99
C ASP A 196 3.94 -5.67 11.09
N PHE A 197 4.66 -4.54 11.08
CA PHE A 197 5.91 -4.38 10.35
C PHE A 197 7.14 -4.68 11.23
N ASP A 198 6.96 -5.02 12.50
CA ASP A 198 8.08 -5.37 13.38
C ASP A 198 8.69 -6.70 12.94
N GLY A 199 9.99 -6.69 12.66
CA GLY A 199 10.68 -7.86 12.11
C GLY A 199 10.50 -8.05 10.60
N PHE A 200 9.76 -7.17 9.92
CA PHE A 200 9.83 -7.10 8.45
C PHE A 200 11.27 -6.76 8.06
N GLN A 201 11.94 -7.73 7.44
CA GLN A 201 13.22 -7.52 6.75
C GLN A 201 12.90 -7.63 5.27
N PRO A 202 13.12 -6.60 4.45
CA PRO A 202 13.03 -6.74 3.01
C PRO A 202 13.83 -7.98 2.61
N VAL A 203 13.23 -8.84 1.77
CA VAL A 203 13.98 -10.00 1.30
C VAL A 203 15.04 -9.45 0.36
N GLU A 204 16.28 -9.48 0.83
CA GLU A 204 17.44 -9.24 -0.01
C GLU A 204 17.35 -10.17 -1.22
N PRO A 205 17.58 -9.66 -2.45
CA PRO A 205 17.62 -10.50 -3.64
C PRO A 205 18.53 -11.70 -3.37
N ALA A 206 18.04 -12.91 -3.66
CA ALA A 206 18.79 -14.15 -3.47
C ALA A 206 20.14 -14.03 -4.20
N GLY A 207 21.22 -13.73 -3.45
CA GLY A 207 22.54 -13.47 -4.00
C GLY A 207 23.31 -12.30 -3.39
N LYS A 208 22.72 -11.43 -2.57
CA LYS A 208 23.50 -10.48 -1.76
C LYS A 208 23.72 -11.05 -0.37
N LEU A 209 24.94 -11.55 -0.15
CA LEU A 209 25.49 -11.83 1.17
C LEU A 209 25.24 -10.60 2.06
N ALA A 210 24.44 -10.81 3.09
CA ALA A 210 24.27 -9.90 4.21
C ALA A 210 25.61 -9.22 4.53
N THR A 211 25.60 -7.90 4.41
CA THR A 211 26.67 -6.97 4.74
C THR A 211 27.35 -7.41 6.06
N GLN A 212 28.49 -8.10 5.94
CA GLN A 212 29.37 -8.63 7.00
C GLN A 212 29.99 -7.54 7.91
N TRP A 213 29.33 -6.40 8.09
CA TRP A 213 29.87 -5.26 8.82
C TRP A 213 29.45 -5.23 10.29
N ALA A 214 28.47 -6.03 10.71
CA ALA A 214 28.04 -6.09 12.11
C ALA A 214 28.84 -7.08 12.99
N GLN A 215 29.70 -7.95 12.43
CA GLN A 215 30.43 -8.97 13.22
C GLN A 215 31.94 -8.76 13.34
N ILE A 216 32.55 -7.74 12.73
CA ILE A 216 34.04 -7.63 12.70
C ILE A 216 34.60 -6.34 13.34
N LYS A 217 33.81 -5.33 13.71
CA LYS A 217 34.40 -4.03 14.15
C LYS A 217 34.28 -3.61 15.62
N ASN A 218 33.76 -4.44 16.52
CA ASN A 218 33.90 -4.21 17.97
C ASN A 218 34.63 -5.35 18.71
N ALA A 219 35.25 -6.27 17.99
CA ALA A 219 36.27 -7.16 18.54
C ALA A 219 37.63 -6.68 18.05
N HIS A 220 38.16 -5.64 18.70
CA HIS A 220 39.59 -5.41 18.99
C HIS A 220 39.74 -4.24 19.95
#